data_AF-A0A6J2DWL1-F1
#
_entry.id   AF-A0A6J2DWL1-F1
#
_cell.length_a   1.000
_cell.length_b   1.000
_cell.length_c   1.000
_cell.angle_alpha   90.00
_cell.angle_beta   90.00
_cell.angle_gamma   90.00
#
_symmetry.space_group_name_H-M   'P 1'
#
loop_
_entity.id
_entity.type
_entity.pdbx_description
1 polymer ?
#
loop_
_entity_poly.entity_id
_entity_poly.type
_entity_poly.pdbx_seq_one_letter_code
_entity_poly.pdbx_strand_id
1 'polypeptide(L)'
;MYSMHEHRTLPDALLFVLSVFFRKIFILQLVGLVLTYNFTDCDFEKIRKKYQEVIYQALEKYMNGIKSTEFNNPIYCEDPPDCLTKIERITFYPTHGCTSLAKEIFAIGTNAALTLQCPGYSGMQINNTQAKKKRKKREVTTNKCRKQVAYLIELWRRFSRIS
;
A
#
# COMPACT_ATOMS: atom_id res chain seq x y z
N MET A 1 6.89 -61.39 39.35
CA MET A 1 5.74 -60.50 39.64
C MET A 1 5.57 -59.57 38.45
N TYR A 2 4.39 -59.57 37.84
CA TYR A 2 4.01 -58.74 36.69
C TYR A 2 3.75 -57.27 37.08
N SER A 3 3.68 -56.43 36.04
CA SER A 3 3.12 -55.07 35.95
C SER A 3 4.03 -53.89 36.37
N MET A 4 4.03 -52.72 35.71
CA MET A 4 3.27 -52.21 34.56
C MET A 4 3.96 -50.93 34.05
N HIS A 5 3.73 -50.60 32.77
CA HIS A 5 4.01 -49.36 32.05
C HIS A 5 3.90 -48.04 32.85
N GLU A 6 4.74 -47.04 32.51
CA GLU A 6 4.19 -45.75 32.05
C GLU A 6 5.15 -45.00 31.09
N HIS A 7 4.61 -44.68 29.90
CA HIS A 7 5.24 -43.97 28.80
C HIS A 7 5.55 -42.51 29.17
N ARG A 8 6.78 -42.03 28.93
CA ARG A 8 7.06 -40.58 28.79
C ARG A 8 7.72 -40.27 27.45
N THR A 9 7.01 -40.53 26.36
CA THR A 9 7.33 -40.06 25.00
C THR A 9 6.42 -38.90 24.57
N LEU A 10 5.90 -38.13 25.55
CA LEU A 10 4.99 -37.01 25.32
C LEU A 10 5.69 -35.62 25.15
N PRO A 11 6.88 -35.32 25.70
CA PRO A 11 7.41 -33.94 25.63
C PRO A 11 8.04 -33.58 24.27
N ASP A 12 8.68 -34.53 23.60
CA ASP A 12 9.46 -34.22 22.39
C ASP A 12 8.59 -33.99 21.16
N ALA A 13 7.50 -34.75 21.01
CA ALA A 13 6.54 -34.56 19.93
C ALA A 13 5.82 -33.21 20.06
N LEU A 14 5.47 -32.79 21.29
CA LEU A 14 4.88 -31.49 21.57
C LEU A 14 5.86 -30.34 21.28
N LEU A 15 7.13 -30.47 21.65
CA LEU A 15 8.17 -29.49 21.33
C LEU A 15 8.41 -29.38 19.81
N PHE A 16 8.36 -30.50 19.08
CA PHE A 16 8.51 -30.51 17.63
C PHE A 16 7.32 -29.84 16.92
N VAL A 17 6.10 -30.15 17.37
CA VAL A 17 4.86 -29.53 16.86
C VAL A 17 4.88 -28.03 17.15
N LEU A 18 5.16 -27.62 18.39
CA LEU A 18 5.26 -26.20 18.75
C LEU A 18 6.34 -25.49 17.91
N SER A 19 7.52 -26.09 17.74
CA SER A 19 8.61 -25.54 16.91
C SER A 19 8.20 -25.31 15.44
N VAL A 20 7.51 -26.26 14.82
CA VAL A 20 7.01 -26.13 13.43
C VAL A 20 5.88 -25.11 13.33
N PHE A 21 5.00 -25.05 14.32
CA PHE A 21 3.92 -24.07 14.39
C PHE A 21 4.45 -22.64 14.56
N PHE A 22 5.42 -22.41 15.46
CA PHE A 22 6.02 -21.09 15.66
C PHE A 22 6.82 -20.62 14.44
N ARG A 23 7.54 -21.51 13.74
CA ARG A 23 8.21 -21.15 12.47
C ARG A 23 7.23 -20.68 11.40
N LYS A 24 6.04 -21.30 11.30
CA LYS A 24 4.98 -20.85 10.38
C LYS A 24 4.38 -19.50 10.79
N ILE A 25 4.17 -19.26 12.09
CA ILE A 25 3.63 -17.98 12.59
C ILE A 25 4.65 -16.85 12.39
N PHE A 26 5.94 -17.10 12.64
CA PHE A 26 7.01 -16.11 12.43
C PHE A 26 7.14 -15.70 10.96
N ILE A 27 7.06 -16.66 10.03
CA ILE A 27 7.12 -16.36 8.59
C ILE A 27 5.89 -15.55 8.17
N LEU A 28 4.68 -15.86 8.69
CA LEU A 28 3.47 -15.09 8.35
C LEU A 28 3.54 -13.65 8.88
N GLN A 29 4.10 -13.43 10.07
CA GLN A 29 4.28 -12.09 10.64
C GLN A 29 5.37 -11.29 9.93
N LEU A 30 6.43 -11.93 9.42
CA LEU A 30 7.48 -11.26 8.64
C LEU A 30 7.00 -10.73 7.28
N VAL A 31 5.94 -11.29 6.69
CA VAL A 31 5.31 -10.73 5.47
C VAL A 31 4.42 -9.52 5.77
N GLY A 32 4.01 -9.35 7.03
CA GLY A 32 3.16 -8.25 7.50
C GLY A 32 3.94 -7.07 8.07
N LEU A 33 5.23 -7.26 8.40
CA LEU A 33 6.12 -6.19 8.83
C LEU A 33 6.78 -5.54 7.61
N VAL A 34 5.98 -5.05 6.66
CA VAL A 34 6.49 -4.03 5.74
C VAL A 34 6.79 -2.82 6.63
N LEU A 35 8.08 -2.57 6.85
CA LEU A 35 8.56 -1.37 7.52
C LEU A 35 7.88 -0.18 6.84
N THR A 36 6.94 0.46 7.54
CA THR A 36 6.37 1.72 7.06
C THR A 36 7.53 2.69 7.02
N TYR A 37 7.97 3.01 5.80
CA TYR A 37 9.07 3.94 5.59
C TYR A 37 8.73 5.28 6.25
N ASN A 38 9.72 5.89 6.91
CA ASN A 38 9.57 7.18 7.55
C ASN A 38 9.87 8.30 6.54
N PHE A 39 8.85 9.11 6.23
CA PHE A 39 8.95 10.19 5.22
C PHE A 39 9.48 11.52 5.77
N THR A 40 9.87 11.61 7.04
CA THR A 40 10.34 12.87 7.66
C THR A 40 11.57 13.47 6.96
N ASP A 41 12.46 12.64 6.43
CA ASP A 41 13.73 13.09 5.83
C ASP A 41 13.64 13.33 4.30
N CYS A 42 12.44 13.35 3.73
CA CYS A 42 12.26 13.59 2.29
C CYS A 42 12.40 15.07 1.92
N ASP A 43 12.84 15.34 0.68
CA ASP A 43 12.82 16.67 0.07
C ASP A 43 11.40 16.99 -0.42
N PHE A 44 10.56 17.53 0.47
CA PHE A 44 9.15 17.83 0.17
C PHE A 44 8.98 18.83 -0.97
N GLU A 45 9.86 19.83 -1.08
CA GLU A 45 9.79 20.83 -2.16
C GLU A 45 9.93 20.19 -3.54
N LYS A 46 10.92 19.29 -3.71
CA LYS A 46 11.08 18.58 -4.98
C LYS A 46 9.93 17.62 -5.26
N ILE A 47 9.36 17.00 -4.23
CA ILE A 47 8.16 16.14 -4.39
C ILE A 47 6.95 16.97 -4.81
N ARG A 48 6.72 18.14 -4.20
CA ARG A 48 5.65 19.09 -4.57
C ARG A 48 5.80 19.53 -6.03
N LYS A 49 7.03 19.82 -6.48
CA LYS A 49 7.32 20.14 -7.88
C LYS A 49 6.98 18.98 -8.82
N LYS A 50 7.36 17.74 -8.48
CA LYS A 50 6.98 16.55 -9.27
C LYS A 50 5.49 16.29 -9.29
N TYR A 51 4.79 16.60 -8.20
CA TYR A 51 3.35 16.53 -8.18
C TYR A 51 2.72 17.46 -9.21
N GLN A 52 3.14 18.74 -9.25
CA GLN A 52 2.61 19.73 -10.19
C GLN A 52 2.95 19.40 -11.65
N GLU A 53 4.18 18.95 -11.93
CA GLU A 53 4.67 18.70 -13.29
C GLU A 53 4.05 17.46 -13.94
N VAL A 54 3.85 16.37 -13.17
CA VAL A 54 3.57 15.05 -13.75
C VAL A 54 2.35 14.38 -13.11
N ILE A 55 2.34 14.28 -11.78
CA ILE A 55 1.38 13.41 -11.07
C ILE A 55 -0.03 14.01 -11.13
N TYR A 56 -0.17 15.33 -11.00
CA TYR A 56 -1.45 16.03 -11.04
C TYR A 56 -2.23 15.75 -12.33
N GLN A 57 -1.58 15.96 -13.49
CA GLN A 57 -2.22 15.74 -14.80
C GLN A 57 -2.61 14.28 -15.01
N ALA A 58 -1.78 13.34 -14.53
CA ALA A 58 -2.08 11.92 -14.62
C ALA A 58 -3.28 11.50 -13.74
N LEU A 59 -3.43 12.10 -12.55
CA LEU A 59 -4.59 11.90 -11.69
C LEU A 59 -5.87 12.45 -12.32
N GLU A 60 -5.84 13.68 -12.87
CA GLU A 60 -7.01 14.26 -13.55
C GLU A 60 -7.44 13.45 -14.78
N LYS A 61 -6.47 13.02 -15.59
CA LYS A 61 -6.73 12.16 -16.75
C LYS A 61 -7.39 10.84 -16.35
N TYR A 62 -6.97 10.23 -15.24
CA TYR A 62 -7.58 8.99 -14.74
C TYR A 62 -9.05 9.20 -14.34
N MET A 63 -9.36 10.34 -13.72
CA MET A 63 -10.73 10.67 -13.30
C MET A 63 -11.67 10.96 -14.47
N ASN A 64 -11.14 11.22 -15.68
CA ASN A 64 -11.91 11.40 -16.92
C ASN A 64 -13.08 12.39 -16.76
N GLY A 65 -12.81 13.54 -16.11
CA GLY A 65 -13.78 14.62 -15.90
C GLY A 65 -14.68 14.47 -14.67
N ILE A 66 -14.66 13.33 -13.97
CA ILE A 66 -15.37 13.17 -12.70
C ILE A 66 -14.64 13.96 -11.61
N LYS A 67 -15.35 14.83 -10.90
CA LYS A 67 -14.71 15.62 -9.84
C LYS A 67 -14.44 14.74 -8.62
N SER A 68 -13.28 14.94 -7.98
CA SER A 68 -12.98 14.28 -6.69
C SER A 68 -14.05 14.57 -5.64
N THR A 69 -14.66 15.76 -5.69
CA THR A 69 -15.72 16.23 -4.78
C THR A 69 -17.03 15.46 -4.90
N GLU A 70 -17.25 14.70 -5.98
CA GLU A 70 -18.44 13.83 -6.12
C GLU A 70 -18.37 12.63 -5.15
N PHE A 71 -17.19 12.35 -4.60
CA PHE A 71 -17.01 11.35 -3.56
C PHE A 71 -16.91 12.04 -2.19
N ASN A 72 -17.99 12.05 -1.40
CA ASN A 72 -18.04 12.60 -0.04
C ASN A 72 -16.98 11.97 0.87
N ASN A 73 -15.85 12.65 1.14
CA ASN A 73 -14.68 11.96 1.68
C ASN A 73 -13.75 12.83 2.55
N PRO A 74 -13.81 12.69 3.88
CA PRO A 74 -12.87 13.30 4.80
C PRO A 74 -11.63 12.41 4.95
N ILE A 75 -10.78 12.33 3.93
CA ILE A 75 -9.41 11.81 4.16
C ILE A 75 -8.51 12.99 4.42
N TYR A 76 -7.97 13.00 5.64
CA TYR A 76 -7.15 14.06 6.19
C TYR A 76 -5.75 13.54 6.46
N CYS A 77 -4.75 14.41 6.29
CA CYS A 77 -3.39 14.18 6.77
C CYS A 77 -2.90 15.38 7.58
N GLU A 78 -2.11 15.13 8.61
CA GLU A 78 -1.69 16.15 9.59
C GLU A 78 -0.55 17.01 9.06
N ASP A 79 0.52 16.36 8.63
CA ASP A 79 1.78 16.97 8.20
C ASP A 79 2.29 16.32 6.89
N PRO A 80 3.38 16.86 6.27
CA PRO A 80 3.86 16.32 5.00
C PRO A 80 4.23 14.82 5.06
N PRO A 81 4.94 14.31 6.08
CA PRO A 81 5.21 12.86 6.23
C PRO A 81 3.95 12.00 6.32
N ASP A 82 2.94 12.40 7.10
CA ASP A 82 1.67 11.68 7.22
C ASP A 82 0.92 11.66 5.89
N CYS A 83 0.93 12.78 5.15
CA CYS A 83 0.36 12.82 3.81
C CYS A 83 1.07 11.83 2.87
N LEU A 84 2.41 11.81 2.82
CA LEU A 84 3.17 10.89 1.97
C LEU A 84 2.93 9.43 2.36
N THR A 85 2.84 9.13 3.65
CA THR A 85 2.50 7.79 4.16
C THR A 85 1.14 7.32 3.62
N LYS A 86 0.12 8.19 3.68
CA LYS A 86 -1.23 7.86 3.19
C LYS A 86 -1.28 7.77 1.65
N ILE A 87 -0.56 8.65 0.95
CA ILE A 87 -0.43 8.62 -0.51
C ILE A 87 0.20 7.31 -0.97
N GLU A 88 1.34 6.95 -0.39
CA GLU A 88 2.07 5.72 -0.70
C GLU A 88 1.17 4.50 -0.48
N ARG A 89 0.51 4.45 0.69
CA ARG A 89 -0.37 3.35 1.06
C ARG A 89 -1.51 3.15 0.07
N ILE A 90 -2.23 4.23 -0.26
CA ILE A 90 -3.39 4.15 -1.17
C ILE A 90 -2.95 3.86 -2.61
N THR A 91 -1.76 4.35 -3.01
CA THR A 91 -1.25 4.17 -4.38
C THR A 91 -0.80 2.73 -4.63
N PHE A 92 -0.06 2.13 -3.68
CA PHE A 92 0.65 0.88 -3.93
C PHE A 92 0.02 -0.35 -3.28
N TYR A 93 -0.72 -0.19 -2.18
CA TYR A 93 -1.33 -1.34 -1.49
C TYR A 93 -2.77 -1.56 -1.93
N PRO A 94 -3.09 -2.73 -2.52
CA PRO A 94 -4.44 -3.04 -2.98
C PRO A 94 -5.44 -3.00 -1.83
N THR A 95 -6.61 -2.40 -2.07
CA THR A 95 -7.75 -2.49 -1.15
C THR A 95 -8.87 -3.31 -1.76
N HIS A 96 -9.80 -3.79 -0.93
CA HIS A 96 -10.93 -4.59 -1.38
C HIS A 96 -11.81 -3.82 -2.39
N GLY A 97 -11.63 -4.15 -3.67
CA GLY A 97 -12.44 -3.62 -4.76
C GLY A 97 -11.70 -2.73 -5.74
N CYS A 98 -10.42 -2.41 -5.52
CA CYS A 98 -9.53 -1.87 -6.54
C CYS A 98 -8.25 -2.71 -6.60
N THR A 99 -8.09 -3.47 -7.69
CA THR A 99 -7.09 -4.55 -7.75
C THR A 99 -5.66 -4.06 -7.95
N SER A 100 -5.41 -2.90 -8.55
CA SER A 100 -4.09 -2.27 -8.56
C SER A 100 -4.15 -0.88 -9.20
N LEU A 101 -3.66 0.15 -8.49
CA LEU A 101 -3.33 1.46 -9.06
C LEU A 101 -1.83 1.57 -9.40
N ALA A 102 -1.00 0.63 -8.93
CA ALA A 102 0.46 0.69 -9.02
C ALA A 102 1.01 0.77 -10.46
N LYS A 103 0.21 0.40 -11.47
CA LYS A 103 0.59 0.46 -12.89
C LYS A 103 0.14 1.74 -13.61
N GLU A 104 -0.64 2.58 -12.94
CA GLU A 104 -1.11 3.84 -13.50
C GLU A 104 0.04 4.86 -13.59
N ILE A 105 -0.04 5.78 -14.55
CA ILE A 105 1.00 6.79 -14.80
C ILE A 105 1.28 7.62 -13.54
N PHE A 106 0.24 8.01 -12.81
CA PHE A 106 0.40 8.75 -11.56
C PHE A 106 1.13 7.93 -10.49
N ALA A 107 0.92 6.62 -10.43
CA ALA A 107 1.57 5.75 -9.45
C ALA A 107 3.06 5.54 -9.77
N ILE A 108 3.39 5.39 -11.05
CA ILE A 108 4.77 5.36 -11.53
C ILE A 108 5.47 6.69 -11.20
N GLY A 109 4.81 7.82 -11.46
CA GLY A 109 5.31 9.15 -11.12
C GLY A 109 5.53 9.33 -9.61
N THR A 110 4.58 8.89 -8.78
CA THR A 110 4.73 8.87 -7.31
C THR A 110 5.93 8.05 -6.89
N ASN A 111 6.07 6.82 -7.38
CA ASN A 111 7.17 5.93 -7.00
C ASN A 111 8.53 6.53 -7.36
N ALA A 112 8.64 7.10 -8.55
CA ALA A 112 9.86 7.76 -9.02
C ALA A 112 10.21 9.00 -8.18
N ALA A 113 9.20 9.81 -7.83
CA ALA A 113 9.39 10.99 -6.99
C ALA A 113 9.87 10.60 -5.59
N LEU A 114 9.22 9.63 -4.94
CA LEU A 114 9.62 9.16 -3.62
C LEU A 114 11.01 8.53 -3.64
N THR A 115 11.30 7.65 -4.60
CA THR A 115 12.63 6.99 -4.72
C THR A 115 13.76 8.00 -4.90
N LEU A 116 13.51 9.08 -5.63
CA LEU A 116 14.53 10.10 -5.88
C LEU A 116 14.72 11.07 -4.70
N GLN A 117 13.64 11.39 -3.99
CA GLN A 117 13.64 12.50 -3.01
C GLN A 117 13.54 12.05 -1.56
N CYS A 118 13.42 10.76 -1.28
CA CYS A 118 13.35 10.20 0.06
C CYS A 118 14.56 9.27 0.31
N PRO A 119 15.55 9.68 1.12
CA PRO A 119 16.73 8.87 1.39
C PRO A 119 16.37 7.51 2.00
N GLY A 120 16.83 6.42 1.38
CA GLY A 120 16.58 5.06 1.86
C GLY A 120 15.19 4.48 1.49
N TYR A 121 14.34 5.23 0.78
CA TYR A 121 13.13 4.66 0.21
C TYR A 121 13.50 3.77 -1.00
N SER A 122 13.22 2.47 -0.91
CA SER A 122 13.60 1.48 -1.91
C SER A 122 12.68 1.44 -3.14
N GLY A 123 11.56 2.18 -3.10
CA GLY A 123 10.55 2.13 -4.14
C GLY A 123 9.69 0.88 -4.10
N MET A 124 8.46 1.00 -4.61
CA MET A 124 7.57 -0.16 -4.76
C MET A 124 7.96 -1.00 -5.98
N GLN A 125 8.17 -2.30 -5.78
CA GLN A 125 8.34 -3.25 -6.89
C GLN A 125 6.98 -3.62 -7.51
N ILE A 126 6.80 -3.29 -8.80
CA ILE A 126 5.59 -3.63 -9.55
C ILE A 126 5.75 -5.06 -10.10
N ASN A 127 5.26 -6.05 -9.36
CA ASN A 127 5.26 -7.43 -9.84
C ASN A 127 4.21 -7.63 -10.96
N ASN A 128 4.63 -8.25 -12.06
CA ASN A 128 3.78 -8.53 -13.22
C ASN A 128 2.85 -9.73 -12.98
N THR A 129 1.84 -9.55 -12.13
CA THR A 129 0.79 -10.58 -11.98
C THR A 129 -0.15 -10.54 -13.19
N GLN A 130 -0.35 -11.68 -13.85
CA GLN A 130 -1.16 -11.83 -15.07
C GLN A 130 -2.64 -11.52 -14.81
N ALA A 131 -3.21 -10.63 -15.63
CA ALA A 131 -4.61 -10.22 -15.53
C ALA A 131 -5.56 -11.30 -16.10
N LYS A 132 -6.23 -12.06 -15.23
CA LYS A 132 -7.35 -12.95 -15.63
C LYS A 132 -8.60 -12.13 -15.98
N LYS A 133 -9.12 -12.28 -17.20
CA LYS A 133 -10.34 -11.62 -17.68
C LYS A 133 -11.60 -12.18 -16.99
N LYS A 134 -12.29 -11.39 -16.17
CA LYS A 134 -13.70 -11.61 -15.77
C LYS A 134 -14.53 -10.38 -16.14
N ARG A 135 -15.53 -10.54 -17.01
CA ARG A 135 -16.18 -9.44 -17.76
C ARG A 135 -17.39 -8.76 -17.07
N LYS A 136 -17.86 -9.22 -15.90
CA LYS A 136 -19.03 -8.63 -15.21
C LYS A 136 -18.71 -7.84 -13.92
N LYS A 137 -17.46 -7.89 -13.43
CA LYS A 137 -16.98 -7.20 -12.20
C LYS A 137 -16.31 -5.84 -12.47
N ARG A 138 -16.13 -5.46 -13.74
CA ARG A 138 -15.29 -4.32 -14.16
C ARG A 138 -15.82 -2.97 -13.70
N GLU A 139 -17.12 -2.71 -13.86
CA GLU A 139 -17.71 -1.38 -13.63
C GLU A 139 -17.73 -0.99 -12.13
N VAL A 140 -18.11 -1.94 -11.26
CA VAL A 140 -18.04 -1.77 -9.80
C VAL A 140 -16.61 -1.59 -9.30
N THR A 141 -15.65 -2.31 -9.90
CA THR A 141 -14.21 -2.14 -9.61
C THR A 141 -13.71 -0.76 -10.06
N THR A 142 -14.13 -0.28 -11.24
CA THR A 142 -13.77 1.06 -11.73
C THR A 142 -14.28 2.17 -10.82
N ASN A 143 -15.52 2.09 -10.33
CA ASN A 143 -16.05 3.11 -9.41
C ASN A 143 -15.30 3.13 -8.06
N LYS A 144 -14.95 1.96 -7.53
CA LYS A 144 -14.15 1.86 -6.29
C LYS A 144 -12.72 2.40 -6.48
N CYS A 145 -12.08 2.13 -7.62
CA CYS A 145 -10.78 2.72 -7.94
C CYS A 145 -10.87 4.25 -8.10
N ARG A 146 -11.90 4.77 -8.78
CA ARG A 146 -12.13 6.22 -8.89
C ARG A 146 -12.31 6.89 -7.53
N LYS A 147 -13.04 6.25 -6.60
CA LYS A 147 -13.14 6.71 -5.21
C LYS A 147 -11.77 6.78 -4.53
N GLN A 148 -10.89 5.79 -4.75
CA GLN A 148 -9.53 5.84 -4.23
C GLN A 148 -8.68 6.94 -4.85
N VAL A 149 -8.80 7.16 -6.16
CA VAL A 149 -8.07 8.23 -6.84
C VAL A 149 -8.57 9.61 -6.39
N ALA A 150 -9.88 9.76 -6.12
CA ALA A 150 -10.41 10.98 -5.49
C ALA A 150 -9.75 11.25 -4.13
N TYR A 151 -9.54 10.23 -3.30
CA TYR A 151 -8.79 10.37 -2.05
C TYR A 151 -7.34 10.81 -2.28
N LEU A 152 -6.66 10.19 -3.24
CA LEU A 152 -5.28 10.56 -3.59
C LEU A 152 -5.18 12.02 -4.01
N ILE A 153 -6.13 12.50 -4.82
CA ILE A 153 -6.17 13.90 -5.24
C ILE A 153 -6.23 14.85 -4.04
N GLU A 154 -7.11 14.58 -3.07
CA GLU A 154 -7.24 15.44 -1.89
C GLU A 154 -6.01 15.40 -0.98
N LEU A 155 -5.41 14.21 -0.78
CA LEU A 155 -4.16 14.07 -0.04
C LEU A 155 -3.01 14.85 -0.69
N TRP A 156 -2.86 14.74 -2.02
CA TRP A 156 -1.84 15.49 -2.75
C TRP A 156 -2.07 17.00 -2.72
N ARG A 157 -3.32 17.45 -2.86
CA ARG A 157 -3.70 18.87 -2.72
C ARG A 157 -3.39 19.41 -1.34
N ARG A 158 -3.53 18.58 -0.31
CA ARG A 158 -3.21 18.96 1.06
C ARG A 158 -1.70 18.99 1.30
N PHE A 159 -0.98 17.96 0.87
CA PHE A 159 0.49 17.90 0.92
C PHE A 159 1.15 19.10 0.23
N SER A 160 0.60 19.56 -0.89
CA SER A 160 1.13 20.71 -1.61
C SER A 160 0.87 22.06 -0.94
N ARG A 161 -0.02 22.12 0.05
CA ARG A 161 -0.40 23.34 0.78
C ARG A 161 0.19 23.42 2.19
N ILE A 162 0.41 22.29 2.84
CA ILE A 162 1.09 22.25 4.14
C ILE A 162 2.55 22.64 3.88
N SER A 163 3.02 23.71 4.53
CA SER A 163 4.40 24.19 4.42
C SER A 163 5.33 23.34 5.27
#